data_AF-A0A1B4G4B7-F1
#
_entry.id   AF-A0A1B4G4B7-F1
#
_cell.length_a   1.000
_cell.length_b   1.000
_cell.length_c   1.000
_cell.angle_alpha   90.00
_cell.angle_beta   90.00
_cell.angle_gamma   90.00
#
_symmetry.space_group_name_H-M   'P 1'
#
loop_
_entity.id
_entity.type
_entity.pdbx_description
1 polymer ?
#
loop_
_entity_poly.entity_id
_entity_poly.type
_entity_poly.pdbx_seq_one_letter_code
_entity_poly.pdbx_strand_id
1 'polypeptide(L)'
;MVLDSNVWIDILVFDDPAARPIRDALETGAITALIDARCLVELERVLDYPQFKARSVDKAAALATVARLSERVGQPDRGGSREAAATTGAGVARSVAAALSAGASNSPNPSNASDLPDATDATDVQADRTDSPSPADATAPPPRPLPKCKDRDDQKFLELAYAARADWLVSKDRALLKLARRTERDFGFRIAQPAPFAARALAANASEPA
;
A
#
# COMPACT_ATOMS: atom_id res chain seq x y z
N MET A 1 7.88 -7.87 5.42
CA MET A 1 8.86 -6.87 5.93
C MET A 1 9.04 -5.74 4.93
N VAL A 2 9.64 -4.62 5.32
CA VAL A 2 10.04 -3.53 4.40
C VAL A 2 11.56 -3.46 4.33
N LEU A 3 12.13 -3.23 3.14
CA LEU A 3 13.54 -2.97 2.92
C LEU A 3 13.71 -1.52 2.45
N ASP A 4 14.70 -0.80 2.99
CA ASP A 4 15.07 0.51 2.46
C ASP A 4 15.80 0.40 1.11
N SER A 5 16.00 1.53 0.43
CA SER A 5 16.70 1.57 -0.85
C SER A 5 18.14 1.06 -0.75
N ASN A 6 18.86 1.31 0.36
CA ASN A 6 20.24 0.88 0.53
C ASN A 6 20.35 -0.66 0.55
N VAL A 7 19.45 -1.32 1.28
CA VAL A 7 19.41 -2.79 1.36
C VAL A 7 19.02 -3.40 0.00
N TRP A 8 18.10 -2.77 -0.74
CA TRP A 8 17.83 -3.19 -2.13
C TRP A 8 19.07 -3.06 -3.02
N ILE A 9 19.80 -1.96 -2.93
CA ILE A 9 21.03 -1.76 -3.72
C ILE A 9 22.11 -2.77 -3.33
N ASP A 10 22.24 -3.10 -2.05
CA ASP A 10 23.14 -4.15 -1.57
C ASP A 10 22.83 -5.52 -2.19
N ILE A 11 21.55 -5.86 -2.31
CA ILE A 11 21.08 -7.11 -2.93
C ILE A 11 21.31 -7.09 -4.45
N LEU A 12 20.94 -5.99 -5.12
CA LEU A 12 20.84 -5.93 -6.58
C LEU A 12 22.17 -5.60 -7.27
N VAL A 13 23.02 -4.81 -6.63
CA VAL A 13 24.20 -4.20 -7.24
C VAL A 13 25.49 -4.70 -6.61
N PHE A 14 25.53 -4.78 -5.28
CA PHE A 14 26.77 -5.08 -4.56
C PHE A 14 26.94 -6.54 -4.17
N ASP A 15 25.85 -7.32 -4.18
CA ASP A 15 25.84 -8.69 -3.66
C ASP A 15 26.47 -8.76 -2.25
N ASP A 16 26.09 -7.81 -1.39
CA ASP A 16 26.66 -7.62 -0.07
C ASP A 16 26.46 -8.89 0.78
N PRO A 17 27.52 -9.45 1.39
CA PRO A 17 27.42 -10.69 2.17
C PRO A 17 26.42 -10.64 3.33
N ALA A 18 26.19 -9.47 3.94
CA ALA A 18 25.21 -9.31 5.01
C ALA A 18 23.76 -9.26 4.49
N ALA A 19 23.56 -8.98 3.20
CA ALA A 19 22.26 -8.98 2.54
C ALA A 19 21.93 -10.30 1.81
N ARG A 20 22.94 -11.12 1.47
CA ARG A 20 22.73 -12.43 0.81
C ARG A 20 21.71 -13.33 1.51
N PRO A 21 21.75 -13.54 2.84
CA PRO A 21 20.73 -14.37 3.50
C PRO A 21 19.30 -13.83 3.33
N ILE A 22 19.14 -12.52 3.22
CA ILE A 22 17.83 -11.89 2.97
C ILE A 22 17.40 -12.18 1.54
N ARG A 23 18.30 -12.03 0.57
CA ARG A 23 18.03 -12.37 -0.83
C ARG A 23 17.62 -13.84 -0.98
N ASP A 24 18.36 -14.76 -0.40
CA ASP A 24 18.09 -16.20 -0.47
C ASP A 24 16.71 -16.54 0.14
N ALA A 25 16.39 -15.93 1.28
CA ALA A 25 15.11 -16.11 1.94
C ALA A 25 13.93 -15.48 1.14
N LEU A 26 14.15 -14.38 0.42
CA LEU A 26 13.15 -13.83 -0.52
C LEU A 26 12.97 -14.74 -1.74
N GLU A 27 14.06 -15.27 -2.29
CA GLU A 27 14.03 -16.15 -3.47
C GLU A 27 13.33 -17.48 -3.19
N THR A 28 13.47 -18.00 -1.97
CA THR A 28 12.76 -19.21 -1.52
C THR A 28 11.33 -18.94 -1.05
N GLY A 29 10.94 -17.68 -0.87
CA GLY A 29 9.64 -17.31 -0.31
C GLY A 29 9.53 -17.54 1.20
N ALA A 30 10.62 -17.85 1.90
CA ALA A 30 10.66 -17.97 3.36
C ALA A 30 10.33 -16.63 4.06
N ILE A 31 10.48 -15.53 3.33
CA ILE A 31 10.07 -14.20 3.74
C ILE A 31 9.51 -13.42 2.54
N THR A 32 8.67 -12.42 2.83
CA THR A 32 8.10 -11.51 1.82
C THR A 32 8.54 -10.08 2.08
N ALA A 33 9.08 -9.40 1.06
CA ALA A 33 9.32 -7.96 1.07
C ALA A 33 8.08 -7.21 0.58
N LEU A 34 7.76 -6.09 1.22
CA LEU A 34 6.65 -5.20 0.89
C LEU A 34 7.22 -3.92 0.31
N ILE A 35 6.63 -3.42 -0.77
CA ILE A 35 7.03 -2.17 -1.42
C ILE A 35 5.83 -1.40 -1.93
N ASP A 36 5.78 -0.09 -1.67
CA ASP A 36 4.79 0.81 -2.27
C ASP A 36 5.34 1.55 -3.51
N ALA A 37 4.48 2.32 -4.18
CA ALA A 37 4.87 3.10 -5.35
C ALA A 37 5.94 4.16 -5.04
N ARG A 38 5.92 4.75 -3.84
CA ARG A 38 6.85 5.84 -3.44
C ARG A 38 8.26 5.30 -3.22
N CYS A 39 8.38 4.12 -2.62
CA CYS A 39 9.63 3.39 -2.45
C CYS A 39 10.20 2.95 -3.81
N LEU A 40 9.35 2.44 -4.71
CA LEU A 40 9.82 2.03 -6.05
C LEU A 40 10.35 3.19 -6.87
N VAL A 41 9.62 4.31 -6.93
CA VAL A 41 10.04 5.50 -7.68
C VAL A 41 11.37 6.03 -7.16
N GLU A 42 11.61 5.96 -5.85
CA GLU A 42 12.91 6.32 -5.29
C GLU A 42 14.01 5.35 -5.75
N LEU A 43 13.81 4.04 -5.59
CA LEU A 43 14.80 3.04 -5.98
C LEU A 43 15.13 3.14 -7.47
N GLU A 44 14.13 3.39 -8.31
CA GLU A 44 14.32 3.64 -9.74
C GLU A 44 15.26 4.84 -10.00
N ARG A 45 15.04 5.95 -9.29
CA ARG A 45 15.90 7.15 -9.39
C ARG A 45 17.30 6.88 -8.85
N VAL A 46 17.42 6.12 -7.76
CA VAL A 46 18.72 5.76 -7.17
C VAL A 46 19.53 4.97 -8.19
N LEU A 47 18.95 3.98 -8.87
CA LEU A 47 19.62 3.19 -9.92
C LEU A 47 20.07 4.05 -11.12
N ASP A 48 19.47 5.23 -11.32
CA ASP A 48 19.87 6.19 -12.35
C ASP A 48 21.07 7.09 -11.98
N TYR A 49 21.53 7.05 -10.73
CA TYR A 49 22.64 7.90 -10.29
C TYR A 49 23.96 7.53 -10.99
N PRO A 50 24.85 8.51 -11.27
CA PRO A 50 26.06 8.29 -12.06
C PRO A 50 26.95 7.15 -11.56
N GLN A 51 27.06 6.97 -10.24
CA GLN A 51 27.88 5.91 -9.65
C GLN A 51 27.38 4.48 -9.95
N PHE A 52 26.08 4.30 -10.20
CA PHE A 52 25.52 3.00 -10.57
C PHE A 52 25.54 2.80 -12.08
N LYS A 53 25.33 3.86 -12.86
CA LYS A 53 25.53 3.84 -14.31
C LYS A 53 26.97 3.50 -14.69
N ALA A 54 27.95 4.03 -13.95
CA ALA A 54 29.37 3.72 -14.15
C ALA A 54 29.72 2.24 -13.88
N ARG A 55 28.86 1.50 -13.16
CA ARG A 55 29.00 0.07 -12.89
C ARG A 55 28.26 -0.81 -13.91
N SER A 56 27.69 -0.22 -14.96
CA SER A 56 26.89 -0.94 -15.98
C SER A 56 25.74 -1.75 -15.38
N VAL A 57 25.12 -1.24 -14.30
CA VAL A 57 23.95 -1.89 -13.69
C VAL A 57 22.81 -1.94 -14.70
N ASP A 58 22.33 -3.16 -14.99
CA ASP A 58 21.10 -3.33 -15.77
C ASP A 58 19.89 -2.94 -14.91
N LYS A 59 19.46 -1.68 -15.06
CA LYS A 59 18.32 -1.12 -14.35
C LYS A 59 17.03 -1.93 -14.60
N ALA A 60 16.81 -2.42 -15.82
CA ALA A 60 15.59 -3.16 -16.15
C ALA A 60 15.57 -4.51 -15.44
N ALA A 61 16.69 -5.26 -15.47
CA ALA A 61 16.83 -6.51 -14.75
C ALA A 61 16.74 -6.33 -13.22
N ALA A 62 17.31 -5.24 -12.68
CA ALA A 62 17.23 -4.91 -11.27
C ALA A 62 15.76 -4.67 -10.84
N LEU A 63 15.01 -3.85 -11.58
CA LEU A 63 13.60 -3.59 -11.28
C LEU A 63 12.72 -4.82 -11.47
N ALA A 64 13.01 -5.67 -12.46
CA ALA A 64 12.34 -6.97 -12.62
C ALA A 64 12.59 -7.89 -11.43
N THR A 65 13.81 -7.88 -10.87
CA THR A 65 14.14 -8.63 -9.65
C THR A 65 13.37 -8.11 -8.44
N VAL A 66 13.30 -6.78 -8.25
CA VAL A 66 12.48 -6.18 -7.18
C VAL A 66 11.01 -6.60 -7.34
N ALA A 67 10.45 -6.51 -8.54
CA ALA A 67 9.06 -6.89 -8.80
C ALA A 67 8.79 -8.38 -8.50
N ARG A 68 9.76 -9.26 -8.73
CA ARG A 68 9.66 -10.70 -8.42
C ARG A 68 9.80 -10.99 -6.93
N LEU A 69 10.66 -10.26 -6.22
CA LEU A 69 11.00 -10.51 -4.81
C LEU A 69 10.14 -9.72 -3.81
N SER A 70 9.21 -8.90 -4.28
CA SER A 70 8.38 -8.08 -3.41
C SER A 70 6.91 -8.08 -3.80
N GLU A 71 6.07 -7.93 -2.79
CA GLU A 71 4.64 -7.70 -2.93
C GLU A 71 4.35 -6.20 -2.96
N ARG A 72 3.50 -5.80 -3.91
CA ARG A 72 3.06 -4.42 -4.06
C ARG A 72 1.97 -4.10 -3.05
N VAL A 73 2.24 -3.15 -2.17
CA VAL A 73 1.22 -2.65 -1.24
C VAL A 73 0.58 -1.39 -1.84
N GLY A 74 -0.72 -1.46 -2.08
CA GLY A 74 -1.53 -0.29 -2.40
C GLY A 74 -1.59 0.65 -1.21
N GLN A 75 -1.53 1.96 -1.45
CA GLN A 75 -1.76 2.91 -0.37
C GLN A 75 -3.22 2.76 0.07
N PRO A 76 -3.52 2.59 1.38
CA PRO A 76 -4.91 2.62 1.80
C PRO A 76 -5.49 3.97 1.39
N ASP A 77 -6.60 3.93 0.64
CA ASP A 77 -7.30 5.13 0.22
C ASP A 77 -7.51 6.02 1.44
N ARG A 78 -7.02 7.26 1.39
CA ARG A 78 -7.27 8.22 2.46
C ARG A 78 -8.76 8.58 2.43
N GLY A 79 -9.58 7.83 3.15
CA GLY A 79 -10.99 8.15 3.43
C GLY A 79 -11.93 7.98 2.24
N GLY A 80 -12.40 6.76 2.03
CA GLY A 80 -13.54 6.46 1.16
C GLY A 80 -14.83 6.24 1.96
N SER A 81 -15.29 7.22 2.74
CA SER A 81 -16.70 7.27 3.15
C SER A 81 -17.50 7.97 2.05
N ARG A 82 -17.72 7.29 0.94
CA ARG A 82 -18.90 7.49 0.09
C ARG A 82 -19.35 6.13 -0.38
N GLU A 83 -20.54 5.77 0.07
CA GLU A 83 -21.34 4.68 -0.46
C GLU A 83 -21.25 4.62 -1.98
N ALA A 84 -21.15 3.39 -2.48
CA ALA A 84 -21.36 3.06 -3.87
C ALA A 84 -22.80 3.43 -4.28
N ALA A 85 -22.98 4.64 -4.80
CA ALA A 85 -24.13 4.96 -5.60
C ALA A 85 -23.92 4.34 -7.00
N ALA A 86 -24.60 3.22 -7.21
CA ALA A 86 -24.77 2.64 -8.54
C ALA A 86 -25.40 3.68 -9.47
N THR A 87 -24.78 3.94 -10.62
CA THR A 87 -25.48 4.41 -11.82
C THR A 87 -24.74 3.91 -13.05
N THR A 88 -25.38 2.95 -13.69
CA THR A 88 -25.15 2.44 -15.04
C THR A 88 -25.06 3.57 -16.06
N GLY A 89 -24.06 3.54 -16.93
CA GLY A 89 -23.95 4.47 -18.06
C GLY A 89 -22.85 4.04 -19.02
N ALA A 90 -23.22 3.18 -19.97
CA ALA A 90 -22.41 2.78 -21.11
C ALA A 90 -21.98 3.98 -21.98
N GLY A 91 -20.77 3.95 -22.54
CA GLY A 91 -20.32 4.95 -23.51
C GLY A 91 -18.96 4.63 -24.11
N VAL A 92 -18.99 4.19 -25.37
CA VAL A 92 -17.91 3.63 -26.17
C VAL A 92 -16.91 4.68 -26.68
N ALA A 93 -15.71 4.22 -27.00
CA ALA A 93 -14.64 4.87 -27.76
C ALA A 93 -15.10 5.65 -29.01
N ARG A 94 -14.45 6.78 -29.32
CA ARG A 94 -13.50 6.94 -30.45
C ARG A 94 -13.19 8.40 -30.78
N SER A 95 -11.93 8.61 -31.16
CA SER A 95 -11.42 9.35 -32.33
C SER A 95 -11.95 10.73 -32.69
N VAL A 96 -11.00 11.67 -32.70
CA VAL A 96 -11.03 12.99 -33.34
C VAL A 96 -11.06 12.84 -34.87
N ALA A 97 -12.12 13.34 -35.52
CA ALA A 97 -12.12 13.75 -36.92
C ALA A 97 -13.27 14.74 -37.19
N ALA A 98 -12.98 15.70 -38.07
CA ALA A 98 -13.75 16.88 -38.42
C ALA A 98 -15.08 16.62 -39.15
N ALA A 99 -16.04 17.56 -39.05
CA ALA A 99 -16.57 18.34 -40.19
C ALA A 99 -17.86 19.10 -39.83
N LEU A 100 -18.09 20.16 -40.61
CA LEU A 100 -19.08 21.22 -40.47
C LEU A 100 -20.50 20.85 -40.93
N SER A 101 -21.49 21.52 -40.31
CA SER A 101 -22.67 22.16 -40.92
C SER A 101 -24.05 21.46 -40.99
N ALA A 102 -25.02 22.22 -40.48
CA ALA A 102 -26.39 22.51 -40.99
C ALA A 102 -27.61 21.60 -40.66
N GLY A 103 -28.69 22.29 -40.25
CA GLY A 103 -30.12 21.92 -40.38
C GLY A 103 -30.78 21.50 -39.06
N ALA A 104 -31.58 22.33 -38.35
CA ALA A 104 -33.01 22.64 -38.58
C ALA A 104 -33.88 21.36 -38.39
N SER A 105 -34.95 21.23 -37.58
CA SER A 105 -35.91 22.15 -36.94
C SER A 105 -36.83 21.34 -35.97
N ASN A 106 -37.50 22.05 -35.04
CA ASN A 106 -38.82 21.77 -34.43
C ASN A 106 -39.06 20.45 -33.65
N SER A 107 -39.46 20.41 -32.38
CA SER A 107 -40.57 21.02 -31.61
C SER A 107 -41.44 19.89 -30.98
N PRO A 108 -42.25 20.13 -29.94
CA PRO A 108 -42.21 19.29 -28.72
C PRO A 108 -43.53 18.61 -28.29
N ASN A 109 -43.41 17.79 -27.22
CA ASN A 109 -44.38 17.54 -26.10
C ASN A 109 -45.59 16.59 -26.37
N PRO A 110 -46.49 16.28 -25.41
CA PRO A 110 -46.39 15.91 -23.97
C PRO A 110 -47.24 14.65 -23.58
N SER A 111 -47.37 14.41 -22.26
CA SER A 111 -48.54 13.81 -21.54
C SER A 111 -48.51 12.29 -21.37
N ASN A 112 -48.88 11.66 -20.24
CA ASN A 112 -49.92 11.92 -19.22
C ASN A 112 -49.49 11.14 -17.93
N ALA A 113 -49.69 11.58 -16.67
CA ALA A 113 -50.95 11.56 -15.89
C ALA A 113 -51.59 10.14 -15.85
N SER A 114 -51.97 9.47 -14.77
CA SER A 114 -52.28 9.78 -13.38
C SER A 114 -52.47 8.43 -12.63
N ASP A 115 -52.78 8.53 -11.33
CA ASP A 115 -53.69 7.64 -10.57
C ASP A 115 -53.10 6.72 -9.48
N LEU A 116 -53.32 7.18 -8.25
CA LEU A 116 -53.57 6.42 -7.01
C LEU A 116 -55.04 5.95 -7.01
N PRO A 117 -55.39 4.86 -6.30
CA PRO A 117 -55.93 4.99 -4.91
C PRO A 117 -55.48 3.83 -3.98
N ASP A 118 -55.21 4.06 -2.69
CA ASP A 118 -56.08 4.17 -1.50
C ASP A 118 -56.37 2.83 -0.77
N ALA A 119 -56.56 2.98 0.54
CA ALA A 119 -56.23 2.14 1.70
C ALA A 119 -56.88 0.75 1.91
N THR A 120 -56.28 0.00 2.84
CA THR A 120 -56.81 -0.96 3.86
C THR A 120 -55.69 -1.96 4.21
N ASP A 121 -55.49 -2.56 5.38
CA ASP A 121 -56.05 -2.60 6.74
C ASP A 121 -54.99 -3.34 7.61
N ALA A 122 -55.15 -3.30 8.94
CA ALA A 122 -54.23 -3.65 10.03
C ALA A 122 -53.49 -5.00 9.99
N THR A 123 -52.33 -5.06 10.66
CA THR A 123 -52.05 -6.03 11.74
C THR A 123 -50.77 -5.72 12.53
N ASP A 124 -50.89 -5.92 13.83
CA ASP A 124 -49.94 -5.77 14.93
C ASP A 124 -48.88 -6.89 14.93
N VAL A 125 -47.58 -6.55 14.89
CA VAL A 125 -46.49 -7.43 15.35
C VAL A 125 -45.36 -6.60 15.96
N GLN A 126 -45.27 -6.70 17.29
CA GLN A 126 -44.09 -6.68 18.15
C GLN A 126 -42.76 -6.14 17.60
N ALA A 127 -42.26 -5.15 18.34
CA ALA A 127 -40.89 -4.65 18.38
C ALA A 127 -39.79 -5.69 18.11
N ASP A 128 -39.01 -5.44 17.05
CA ASP A 128 -37.66 -5.98 16.93
C ASP A 128 -36.65 -4.83 16.89
N ARG A 129 -35.97 -4.75 18.03
CA ARG A 129 -34.70 -4.09 18.35
C ARG A 129 -34.00 -3.45 17.15
N THR A 130 -34.01 -2.11 17.13
CA THR A 130 -32.84 -1.37 16.65
C THR A 130 -31.62 -1.92 17.37
N ASP A 131 -30.75 -2.60 16.62
CA ASP A 131 -29.38 -2.91 17.04
C ASP A 131 -28.65 -1.58 17.20
N SER A 132 -28.85 -0.95 18.36
CA SER A 132 -28.00 0.12 18.83
C SER A 132 -26.61 -0.49 18.98
N PRO A 133 -25.58 0.01 18.26
CA PRO A 133 -24.24 -0.55 18.38
C PRO A 133 -23.83 -0.52 19.86
N SER A 134 -23.48 -1.69 20.37
CA SER A 134 -22.99 -1.88 21.74
C SER A 134 -21.86 -0.88 22.03
N PRO A 135 -21.88 -0.16 23.18
CA PRO A 135 -20.91 0.88 23.50
C PRO A 135 -19.50 0.33 23.82
N ALA A 136 -19.24 -0.94 23.51
CA ALA A 136 -17.95 -1.59 23.71
C ALA A 136 -16.91 -1.24 22.62
N ASP A 137 -17.30 -0.54 21.55
CA ASP A 137 -16.41 -0.26 20.40
C ASP A 137 -15.82 1.18 20.38
N ALA A 138 -15.88 1.89 21.51
CA ALA A 138 -15.15 3.13 21.73
C ALA A 138 -14.44 3.05 23.08
N THR A 139 -13.13 2.90 23.17
CA THR A 139 -12.21 4.02 22.95
C THR A 139 -10.78 3.46 22.90
N ALA A 140 -10.34 2.95 21.75
CA ALA A 140 -8.91 2.84 21.51
C ALA A 140 -8.35 4.28 21.47
N PRO A 141 -7.30 4.63 22.24
CA PRO A 141 -6.70 5.95 22.14
C PRO A 141 -6.28 6.22 20.69
N PRO A 142 -6.40 7.46 20.19
CA PRO A 142 -6.10 7.77 18.81
C PRO A 142 -4.69 7.29 18.46
N PRO A 143 -4.48 6.71 17.27
CA PRO A 143 -3.19 6.18 16.89
C PRO A 143 -2.14 7.28 17.04
N ARG A 144 -1.10 6.98 17.83
CA ARG A 144 -0.01 7.92 18.06
C ARG A 144 0.61 8.27 16.70
N PRO A 145 0.98 9.53 16.45
CA PRO A 145 1.63 9.87 15.20
C PRO A 145 2.99 9.16 15.12
N LEU A 146 3.29 8.55 13.98
CA LEU A 146 4.59 7.95 13.72
C LEU A 146 5.73 8.95 13.98
N PRO A 147 6.87 8.48 14.52
CA PRO A 147 8.03 9.35 14.70
C PRO A 147 8.47 9.90 13.35
N LYS A 148 8.84 11.18 13.34
CA LYS A 148 9.43 11.79 12.15
C LYS A 148 10.88 11.36 12.01
N CYS A 149 11.21 10.76 10.88
CA CYS A 149 12.60 10.54 10.52
C CYS A 149 13.27 11.90 10.28
N LYS A 150 14.55 12.01 10.67
CA LYS A 150 15.33 13.22 10.43
C LYS A 150 15.57 13.42 8.93
N ASP A 151 15.76 12.32 8.21
CA ASP A 151 15.74 12.32 6.76
C ASP A 151 14.28 12.24 6.27
N ARG A 152 13.89 13.19 5.43
CA ARG A 152 12.52 13.29 4.94
C ARG A 152 12.21 12.24 3.88
N ASP A 153 13.22 11.80 3.13
CA ASP A 153 13.03 10.78 2.10
C ASP A 153 12.77 9.43 2.78
N ASP A 154 13.44 9.15 3.90
CA ASP A 154 13.27 7.90 4.63
C ASP A 154 11.94 7.76 5.41
N GLN A 155 11.16 8.84 5.52
CA GLN A 155 9.86 8.80 6.21
C GLN A 155 8.91 7.77 5.59
N LYS A 156 8.97 7.57 4.26
CA LYS A 156 8.07 6.67 3.53
C LYS A 156 8.21 5.21 3.98
N PHE A 157 9.40 4.78 4.39
CA PHE A 157 9.64 3.41 4.83
C PHE A 157 8.99 3.12 6.19
N LEU A 158 9.00 4.09 7.11
CA LEU A 158 8.28 4.00 8.39
C LEU A 158 6.77 3.95 8.17
N GLU A 159 6.26 4.79 7.27
CA GLU A 159 4.85 4.84 6.93
C GLU A 159 4.38 3.53 6.29
N LEU A 160 5.18 2.98 5.36
CA LEU A 160 4.89 1.70 4.73
C LEU A 160 4.92 0.55 5.75
N ALA A 161 5.98 0.47 6.58
CA ALA A 161 6.10 -0.59 7.58
C ALA A 161 4.91 -0.57 8.55
N TYR A 162 4.51 0.62 9.00
CA TYR A 162 3.37 0.78 9.89
C TYR A 162 2.04 0.45 9.21
N ALA A 163 1.77 1.04 8.04
CA ALA A 163 0.50 0.87 7.33
C ALA A 163 0.27 -0.59 6.91
N ALA A 164 1.32 -1.28 6.49
CA ALA A 164 1.26 -2.69 6.10
C ALA A 164 1.42 -3.66 7.29
N ARG A 165 1.51 -3.15 8.53
CA ARG A 165 1.77 -3.93 9.75
C ARG A 165 2.96 -4.89 9.61
N ALA A 166 4.03 -4.43 8.97
CA ALA A 166 5.25 -5.22 8.82
C ALA A 166 5.95 -5.38 10.17
N ASP A 167 6.39 -6.59 10.52
CA ASP A 167 7.15 -6.82 11.76
C ASP A 167 8.55 -6.18 11.74
N TRP A 168 9.08 -5.96 10.54
CA TRP A 168 10.45 -5.50 10.31
C TRP A 168 10.54 -4.45 9.21
N LEU A 169 11.33 -3.42 9.49
CA LEU A 169 11.98 -2.53 8.53
C LEU A 169 13.49 -2.78 8.58
N VAL A 170 14.06 -3.27 7.48
CA VAL A 170 15.51 -3.49 7.39
C VAL A 170 16.17 -2.29 6.72
N SER A 171 17.13 -1.68 7.40
CA SER A 171 17.77 -0.45 6.96
C SER A 171 19.23 -0.34 7.44
N LYS A 172 20.08 0.27 6.61
CA LYS A 172 21.44 0.67 7.00
C LYS A 172 21.52 2.15 7.41
N ASP A 173 20.44 2.92 7.27
CA ASP A 173 20.43 4.35 7.56
C ASP A 173 20.45 4.68 9.07
N ARG A 174 21.26 5.68 9.45
CA ARG A 174 21.45 6.03 10.86
C ARG A 174 20.27 6.82 11.44
N ALA A 175 19.53 7.58 10.63
CA ALA A 175 18.35 8.30 11.07
C ALA A 175 17.20 7.32 11.37
N LEU A 176 16.97 6.32 10.52
CA LEU A 176 16.01 5.24 10.78
C LEU A 176 16.41 4.39 11.99
N LEU A 177 17.67 3.96 12.07
CA LEU A 177 18.14 3.12 13.19
C LEU A 177 18.01 3.80 14.56
N LYS A 178 18.10 5.14 14.63
CA LYS A 178 17.86 5.89 15.88
C LYS A 178 16.42 5.79 16.38
N LEU A 179 15.47 5.43 15.52
CA LEU A 179 14.06 5.29 15.87
C LEU A 179 13.69 3.87 16.35
N ALA A 180 14.58 2.88 16.19
CA ALA A 180 14.30 1.46 16.42
C ALA A 180 13.61 1.15 17.77
N ARG A 181 14.14 1.72 18.87
CA ARG A 181 13.56 1.50 20.21
C ARG A 181 12.15 2.05 20.34
N ARG A 182 11.88 3.19 19.70
CA ARG A 182 10.57 3.85 19.76
C ARG A 182 9.56 3.14 18.85
N THR A 183 9.97 2.73 17.66
CA THR A 183 9.09 2.01 16.73
C THR A 183 8.68 0.65 17.29
N GLU A 184 9.61 -0.09 17.90
CA GLU A 184 9.28 -1.38 18.51
C GLU A 184 8.30 -1.21 19.68
N ARG A 185 8.56 -0.25 20.58
CA ARG A 185 7.74 -0.02 21.77
C ARG A 185 6.34 0.51 21.45
N ASP A 186 6.24 1.52 20.58
CA ASP A 186 5.00 2.29 20.40
C ASP A 186 4.20 1.89 19.15
N PHE A 187 4.82 1.19 18.19
CA PHE A 187 4.24 0.91 16.88
C PHE A 187 4.33 -0.57 16.44
N GLY A 188 4.98 -1.42 17.23
CA GLY A 188 4.95 -2.88 17.05
C GLY A 188 5.86 -3.42 15.95
N PHE A 189 6.74 -2.60 15.35
CA PHE A 189 7.70 -3.06 14.35
C PHE A 189 9.14 -2.69 14.68
N ARG A 190 10.07 -3.57 14.28
CA ARG A 190 11.50 -3.45 14.57
C ARG A 190 12.25 -2.82 13.40
N ILE A 191 13.28 -2.05 13.72
CA ILE A 191 14.24 -1.55 12.72
C ILE A 191 15.60 -2.18 13.00
N ALA A 192 16.19 -2.82 12.00
CA ALA A 192 17.50 -3.45 12.12
C ALA A 192 18.31 -3.38 10.84
N GLN A 193 19.63 -3.50 10.97
CA GLN A 193 20.52 -3.72 9.84
C GLN A 193 20.37 -5.15 9.30
N PRO A 194 20.86 -5.43 8.07
CA PRO A 194 20.71 -6.73 7.43
C PRO A 194 21.20 -7.92 8.25
N ALA A 195 22.44 -7.89 8.76
CA ALA A 195 22.99 -9.01 9.52
C ALA A 195 22.20 -9.31 10.83
N PRO A 196 21.90 -8.31 11.70
CA PRO A 196 21.04 -8.54 12.86
C PRO A 196 19.63 -9.02 12.52
N PHE A 197 19.05 -8.54 11.41
CA PHE A 197 17.75 -9.03 10.93
C PHE A 197 17.85 -10.51 10.54
N ALA A 198 18.80 -10.86 9.67
CA ALA A 198 19.00 -12.23 9.18
C ALA A 198 19.19 -13.21 10.35
N ALA A 199 20.04 -12.85 11.33
CA ALA A 199 20.30 -13.69 12.49
C ALA A 199 19.07 -13.92 13.38
N ARG A 200 18.12 -12.97 13.46
CA ARG A 200 16.96 -13.06 14.36
C ARG A 200 15.72 -13.61 13.67
N ALA A 201 15.40 -13.11 12.48
CA ALA A 201 14.17 -13.44 11.79
C ALA A 201 14.29 -14.76 11.02
N LEU A 202 15.40 -15.01 10.33
CA LEU A 202 15.55 -16.21 9.52
C LEU A 202 15.83 -17.45 10.39
N ALA A 203 16.53 -17.28 11.52
CA ALA A 203 16.73 -18.36 12.49
C ALA A 203 15.43 -18.77 13.21
N ALA A 204 14.53 -17.81 13.47
CA ALA A 204 13.23 -18.08 14.06
C ALA A 204 12.34 -18.90 13.12
N ASN A 205 12.29 -18.52 11.83
CA ASN A 205 11.48 -19.23 10.82
C ASN A 205 11.99 -20.65 10.54
N ALA A 206 13.28 -20.92 10.74
CA ALA A 206 13.84 -22.27 10.60
C ALA A 206 13.50 -23.19 11.79
N SER A 207 13.01 -22.65 12.90
CA SER A 207 12.79 -23.37 14.16
C SER A 207 11.33 -23.74 14.43
N GLU A 208 10.36 -23.28 13.63
CA GLU A 208 8.98 -23.76 13.71
C GLU A 208 8.79 -25.00 12.83
N PRO A 209 8.51 -26.19 13.41
CA PRO A 209 8.16 -27.36 12.63
C PRO A 209 6.71 -27.21 12.12
N ALA A 210 6.52 -27.56 10.84
CA ALA A 210 5.23 -27.67 10.18
C ALA A 210 4.33 -28.77 10.78
#